data_AF-A0A920QFP3-F1
#
_entry.id   AF-A0A920QFP3-F1
#
_cell.length_a   1.000
_cell.length_b   1.000
_cell.length_c   1.000
_cell.angle_alpha   90.00
_cell.angle_beta   90.00
_cell.angle_gamma   90.00
#
_symmetry.space_group_name_H-M   'P 1'
#
loop_
_entity.id
_entity.type
_entity.pdbx_description
1 polymer ?
#
loop_
_entity_poly.entity_id
_entity_poly.type
_entity_poly.pdbx_seq_one_letter_code
_entity_poly.pdbx_strand_id
1 'polypeptide(L)'
;MINFNSHPEKYQHWSLEIKGQLATLKMNVNEEGGLYPGYKLKLNSYDLGVDIELYDAVQRLRFEHPEVRVVVLTSSMDKVFCSGANIKMLGLLSHAHKVNFCKFTNETRNSIEDSTRDSGRRILQLLTEQLQEGIRACTGPSDYIFW
;
A
#
# COMPACT_ATOMS: atom_id res chain seq x y z
N MET A 1 12.64 14.89 -10.49
CA MET A 1 11.51 15.39 -9.69
C MET A 1 10.48 14.28 -9.61
N ILE A 2 9.92 13.98 -8.44
CA ILE A 2 8.94 12.90 -8.24
C ILE A 2 7.55 13.47 -8.53
N ASN A 3 6.73 12.76 -9.33
CA ASN A 3 5.34 13.13 -9.58
C ASN A 3 4.43 12.28 -8.69
N PHE A 4 3.66 12.93 -7.82
CA PHE A 4 2.72 12.26 -6.90
C PHE A 4 1.32 12.09 -7.51
N ASN A 5 1.04 12.71 -8.67
CA ASN A 5 -0.26 12.57 -9.33
C ASN A 5 -0.35 11.19 -10.01
N SER A 6 -1.29 10.37 -9.56
CA SER A 6 -1.61 9.07 -10.16
C SER A 6 -3.11 8.97 -10.48
N HIS A 7 -3.51 7.86 -11.08
CA HIS A 7 -4.89 7.52 -11.38
C HIS A 7 -5.01 6.00 -11.57
N PRO A 8 -6.14 5.35 -11.21
CA PRO A 8 -6.30 3.89 -11.33
C PRO A 8 -5.93 3.29 -12.70
N GLU A 9 -6.16 4.03 -13.79
CA GLU A 9 -5.80 3.60 -15.16
C GLU A 9 -4.28 3.50 -15.41
N LYS A 10 -3.47 4.10 -14.54
CA LYS A 10 -2.00 4.14 -14.65
C LYS A 10 -1.30 3.25 -13.63
N TYR A 11 -2.05 2.58 -12.77
CA TYR A 11 -1.45 1.75 -11.72
C TYR A 11 -0.66 0.60 -12.31
N GLN A 12 0.54 0.39 -11.77
CA GLN A 12 1.41 -0.73 -12.10
C GLN A 12 1.47 -1.75 -10.96
N HIS A 13 1.10 -1.37 -9.74
CA HIS A 13 1.34 -2.16 -8.54
C HIS A 13 0.06 -2.58 -7.83
N TRP A 14 -1.05 -1.89 -8.11
CA TRP A 14 -2.33 -2.11 -7.47
C TRP A 14 -3.45 -2.34 -8.48
N SER A 15 -4.41 -3.18 -8.09
CA SER A 15 -5.69 -3.31 -8.79
C SER A 15 -6.82 -3.09 -7.82
N LEU A 16 -7.83 -2.32 -8.26
CA LEU A 16 -8.98 -1.96 -7.47
C LEU A 16 -10.25 -2.56 -8.08
N GLU A 17 -10.99 -3.31 -7.28
CA GLU A 17 -12.25 -3.95 -7.66
C GLU A 17 -13.34 -3.53 -6.67
N ILE A 18 -14.47 -3.01 -7.16
CA ILE A 18 -15.55 -2.50 -6.30
C ILE A 18 -16.84 -3.25 -6.59
N LYS A 19 -17.44 -3.80 -5.54
CA LYS A 19 -18.66 -4.61 -5.56
C LYS A 19 -19.62 -4.13 -4.47
N GLY A 20 -20.41 -3.11 -4.81
CA GLY A 20 -21.34 -2.47 -3.87
C GLY A 20 -20.59 -1.89 -2.68
N GLN A 21 -20.87 -2.39 -1.48
CA GLN A 21 -20.26 -1.89 -0.24
C GLN A 21 -18.85 -2.43 0.04
N LEU A 22 -18.35 -3.36 -0.79
CA LEU A 22 -17.04 -3.99 -0.65
C LEU A 22 -16.10 -3.55 -1.78
N ALA A 23 -14.96 -2.97 -1.41
CA ALA A 23 -13.84 -2.78 -2.32
C ALA A 23 -12.75 -3.82 -2.02
N THR A 24 -12.07 -4.32 -3.05
CA THR A 24 -10.88 -5.16 -2.92
C THR A 24 -9.72 -4.44 -3.59
N LEU A 25 -8.69 -4.14 -2.81
CA LEU A 25 -7.43 -3.59 -3.28
C LEU A 25 -6.39 -4.71 -3.26
N LYS A 26 -5.97 -5.18 -4.44
CA LYS A 26 -5.01 -6.29 -4.57
C LYS A 26 -3.64 -5.75 -4.94
N MET A 27 -2.64 -6.10 -4.12
CA MET A 27 -1.23 -5.81 -4.36
C MET A 27 -0.67 -6.81 -5.37
N ASN A 28 -0.13 -6.29 -6.46
CA ASN A 28 0.59 -7.06 -7.48
C ASN A 28 1.71 -6.19 -8.03
N VAL A 29 2.79 -6.06 -7.28
CA VAL A 29 3.87 -5.13 -7.62
C VAL A 29 4.55 -5.58 -8.90
N ASN A 30 4.50 -4.73 -9.93
CA ASN A 30 5.35 -4.88 -11.10
C ASN A 30 6.83 -4.83 -10.70
N GLU A 31 7.56 -5.95 -10.84
CA GLU A 31 8.98 -6.05 -10.46
C GLU A 31 9.88 -5.05 -11.20
N GLU A 32 9.51 -4.66 -12.42
CA GLU A 32 10.24 -3.70 -13.26
C GLU A 32 9.72 -2.26 -13.11
N GLY A 33 8.65 -2.04 -12.34
CA GLY A 33 7.99 -0.75 -12.18
C GLY A 33 8.63 0.15 -11.12
N GLY A 34 9.90 -0.05 -10.78
CA GLY A 34 10.59 0.75 -9.77
C GLY A 34 10.65 2.24 -10.13
N LEU A 35 10.46 3.10 -9.13
CA LEU A 35 10.47 4.56 -9.32
C LEU A 35 11.83 5.08 -9.80
N TYR A 36 12.91 4.41 -9.42
CA TYR A 36 14.27 4.70 -9.86
C TYR A 36 14.92 3.47 -10.49
N PRO A 37 15.86 3.65 -11.43
CA PRO A 37 16.65 2.53 -11.96
C PRO A 37 17.57 1.93 -10.89
N GLY A 38 17.95 0.67 -11.08
CA GLY A 38 18.99 0.01 -10.28
C GLY A 38 18.51 -1.04 -9.28
N TYR A 39 17.20 -1.29 -9.20
CA TYR A 39 16.62 -2.37 -8.40
C TYR A 39 15.37 -2.96 -9.06
N LYS A 40 14.96 -4.14 -8.57
CA LYS A 40 13.68 -4.79 -8.92
C LYS A 40 12.86 -5.00 -7.67
N LEU A 41 11.54 -4.83 -7.79
CA LEU A 41 10.57 -4.94 -6.70
C LEU A 41 10.05 -6.37 -6.52
N LYS A 42 10.96 -7.31 -6.24
CA LYS A 42 10.62 -8.74 -6.11
C LYS A 42 9.72 -9.01 -4.90
N LEU A 43 8.93 -10.08 -4.97
CA LEU A 43 8.15 -10.61 -3.84
C LEU A 43 7.25 -9.56 -3.18
N ASN A 44 6.57 -8.74 -3.99
CA ASN A 44 5.76 -7.61 -3.49
C ASN A 44 6.55 -6.68 -2.54
N SER A 45 7.86 -6.51 -2.73
CA SER A 45 8.59 -5.44 -2.04
C SER A 45 8.16 -4.09 -2.62
N TYR A 46 8.19 -3.03 -1.82
CA TYR A 46 7.70 -1.72 -2.25
C TYR A 46 8.76 -0.61 -2.19
N ASP A 47 8.58 0.38 -3.05
CA ASP A 47 9.25 1.67 -2.97
C ASP A 47 8.21 2.80 -2.85
N LEU A 48 8.64 4.05 -3.03
CA LEU A 48 7.74 5.20 -2.95
C LEU A 48 6.67 5.19 -4.05
N GLY A 49 6.94 4.67 -5.24
CA GLY A 49 5.97 4.63 -6.35
C GLY A 49 4.78 3.73 -6.03
N VAL A 50 5.04 2.57 -5.43
CA VAL A 50 4.00 1.66 -4.94
C VAL A 50 3.11 2.33 -3.89
N ASP A 51 3.69 3.17 -3.02
CA ASP A 51 2.93 3.86 -1.98
C ASP A 51 2.14 5.06 -2.50
N ILE A 52 2.64 5.75 -3.53
CA ILE A 52 1.91 6.81 -4.24
C ILE A 52 0.61 6.25 -4.83
N GLU A 53 0.65 5.07 -5.45
CA GLU A 53 -0.55 4.40 -5.95
C GLU A 53 -1.50 3.96 -4.83
N LEU A 54 -0.98 3.43 -3.73
CA LEU A 54 -1.79 3.08 -2.56
C LEU A 54 -2.51 4.31 -2.01
N TYR A 55 -1.79 5.43 -1.86
CA TYR A 55 -2.36 6.68 -1.42
C TYR A 55 -3.47 7.16 -2.36
N ASP A 56 -3.22 7.19 -3.68
CA ASP A 56 -4.26 7.59 -4.65
C ASP A 56 -5.48 6.65 -4.53
N ALA A 57 -5.29 5.33 -4.44
CA ALA A 57 -6.39 4.37 -4.34
C ALA A 57 -7.25 4.60 -3.09
N VAL A 58 -6.62 4.90 -1.95
CA VAL A 58 -7.33 5.27 -0.71
C VAL A 58 -8.11 6.57 -0.93
N GLN A 59 -7.55 7.57 -1.59
CA GLN A 59 -8.26 8.83 -1.87
C GLN A 59 -9.44 8.62 -2.83
N ARG A 60 -9.32 7.79 -3.88
CA ARG A 60 -10.43 7.41 -4.76
C ARG A 60 -11.56 6.76 -3.97
N LEU A 61 -11.22 5.75 -3.16
CA LEU A 61 -12.19 5.11 -2.28
C LEU A 61 -12.84 6.09 -1.32
N ARG A 62 -12.09 7.12 -0.88
CA ARG A 62 -12.58 8.12 0.07
C ARG A 62 -13.58 9.10 -0.50
N PHE A 63 -13.35 9.56 -1.71
CA PHE A 63 -14.10 10.68 -2.26
C PHE A 63 -15.00 10.31 -3.43
N GLU A 64 -14.68 9.22 -4.14
CA GLU A 64 -15.41 8.81 -5.36
C GLU A 64 -16.35 7.64 -5.10
N HIS A 65 -16.18 6.91 -3.99
CA HIS A 65 -16.98 5.74 -3.62
C HIS A 65 -17.63 5.87 -2.23
N PRO A 66 -18.66 6.72 -2.07
CA PRO A 66 -19.38 6.88 -0.81
C PRO A 66 -20.17 5.64 -0.38
N GLU A 67 -20.46 4.72 -1.30
CA GLU A 67 -21.14 3.45 -1.05
C GLU A 67 -20.25 2.40 -0.38
N VAL A 68 -18.93 2.50 -0.55
CA VAL A 68 -17.98 1.53 0.01
C VAL A 68 -17.90 1.70 1.53
N ARG A 69 -18.08 0.59 2.23
CA ARG A 69 -17.99 0.49 3.69
C ARG A 69 -16.82 -0.35 4.14
N VAL A 70 -16.46 -1.37 3.37
CA VAL A 70 -15.37 -2.29 3.68
C VAL A 70 -14.37 -2.30 2.54
N VAL A 71 -13.09 -2.14 2.87
CA VAL A 71 -11.98 -2.32 1.92
C VAL A 71 -11.18 -3.55 2.34
N VAL A 72 -11.05 -4.52 1.46
CA VAL A 72 -10.19 -5.70 1.62
C VAL A 72 -8.84 -5.42 0.97
N LEU A 73 -7.79 -5.42 1.77
CA LEU A 73 -6.42 -5.39 1.27
C LEU A 73 -5.89 -6.82 1.16
N THR A 74 -5.47 -7.23 -0.03
CA THR A 74 -4.98 -8.60 -0.31
C THR A 74 -3.84 -8.60 -1.34
N SER A 75 -3.23 -9.76 -1.61
CA SER A 75 -2.16 -9.93 -2.61
C SER A 75 -2.63 -10.83 -3.75
N SER A 76 -2.13 -10.56 -4.96
CA SER A 76 -2.31 -11.45 -6.12
C SER A 76 -1.18 -12.48 -6.27
N MET A 77 -0.13 -12.43 -5.44
CA MET A 77 0.95 -13.42 -5.43
C MET A 77 0.62 -14.59 -4.51
N ASP A 78 0.92 -15.81 -4.97
CA ASP A 78 0.81 -17.01 -4.13
C ASP A 78 1.79 -16.93 -2.95
N LYS A 79 1.29 -17.20 -1.74
CA LYS A 79 2.05 -17.28 -0.48
C LYS A 79 2.83 -16.02 -0.06
N VAL A 80 2.73 -14.91 -0.77
CA VAL A 80 3.44 -13.68 -0.41
C VAL A 80 2.45 -12.52 -0.44
N PHE A 81 2.18 -11.95 0.74
CA PHE A 81 1.46 -10.69 0.79
C PHE A 81 2.37 -9.53 0.37
N CYS A 82 3.42 -9.29 1.16
CA CYS A 82 4.44 -8.27 0.91
C CYS A 82 5.71 -8.58 1.70
N SER A 83 6.87 -8.29 1.11
CA SER A 83 8.19 -8.48 1.73
C SER A 83 8.79 -7.19 2.32
N GLY A 84 7.98 -6.13 2.45
CA GLY A 84 8.39 -4.87 3.05
C GLY A 84 9.07 -3.90 2.07
N ALA A 85 9.67 -2.84 2.62
CA ALA A 85 10.39 -1.85 1.84
C ALA A 85 11.60 -2.50 1.14
N ASN A 86 11.80 -2.19 -0.14
CA ASN A 86 12.85 -2.82 -0.93
C ASN A 86 14.25 -2.43 -0.43
N ILE A 87 15.00 -3.41 0.10
CA ILE A 87 16.32 -3.19 0.73
C ILE A 87 17.34 -2.64 -0.28
N LYS A 88 17.29 -3.06 -1.55
CA LYS A 88 18.22 -2.58 -2.58
C LYS A 88 17.97 -1.10 -2.89
N MET A 89 16.70 -0.71 -3.02
CA MET A 89 16.29 0.68 -3.15
C MET A 89 16.80 1.51 -1.97
N LEU A 90 16.59 1.04 -0.72
CA LEU A 90 17.11 1.73 0.47
C LEU A 90 18.64 1.84 0.45
N GLY A 91 19.37 0.87 -0.12
CA GLY A 91 20.82 0.98 -0.29
C GLY A 91 21.26 2.12 -1.22
N LEU A 92 20.43 2.46 -2.22
CA LEU A 92 20.74 3.44 -3.26
C LEU A 92 20.33 4.88 -2.93
N LEU A 93 19.38 5.07 -2.01
CA LEU A 93 18.84 6.40 -1.68
C LEU A 93 19.75 7.21 -0.73
N SER A 94 19.71 8.54 -0.89
CA SER A 94 20.29 9.47 0.08
C SER A 94 19.55 9.43 1.42
N HIS A 95 20.17 9.95 2.48
CA HIS A 95 19.52 10.02 3.79
C HIS A 95 18.20 10.82 3.75
N ALA A 96 18.19 11.98 3.09
CA ALA A 96 16.99 12.80 2.94
C ALA A 96 15.86 12.07 2.19
N HIS A 97 16.20 11.30 1.14
CA HIS A 97 15.20 10.50 0.42
C HIS A 97 14.61 9.39 1.29
N LYS A 98 15.42 8.74 2.14
CA LYS A 98 14.91 7.73 3.09
C LYS A 98 13.95 8.34 4.11
N VAL A 99 14.29 9.50 4.66
CA VAL A 99 13.43 10.22 5.61
C VAL A 99 12.10 10.59 4.95
N ASN A 100 12.13 11.10 3.72
CA ASN A 100 10.91 11.45 2.99
C ASN A 100 10.07 10.21 2.63
N PHE A 101 10.71 9.11 2.22
CA PHE A 101 10.05 7.84 2.00
C PHE A 101 9.30 7.39 3.26
N CYS A 102 9.98 7.32 4.41
CA CYS A 102 9.35 6.94 5.66
C CYS A 102 8.21 7.87 6.07
N LYS A 103 8.37 9.19 5.87
CA LYS A 103 7.34 10.17 6.21
C LYS A 103 6.08 9.95 5.37
N PHE A 104 6.24 9.87 4.05
CA PHE A 104 5.11 9.68 3.14
C PHE A 104 4.39 8.36 3.42
N THR A 105 5.14 7.26 3.56
CA THR A 105 4.52 5.96 3.83
C THR A 105 3.76 5.96 5.16
N ASN A 106 4.33 6.55 6.22
CA ASN A 106 3.63 6.70 7.49
C ASN A 106 2.35 7.52 7.36
N GLU A 107 2.38 8.65 6.64
CA GLU A 107 1.20 9.49 6.41
C GLU A 107 0.10 8.76 5.63
N THR A 108 0.44 7.95 4.63
CA THR A 108 -0.51 7.07 3.93
C THR A 108 -1.20 6.10 4.89
N ARG A 109 -0.46 5.47 5.81
CA ARG A 109 -1.01 4.50 6.78
C ARG A 109 -1.88 5.19 7.84
N ASN A 110 -1.42 6.33 8.36
CA ASN A 110 -2.20 7.15 9.27
C ASN A 110 -3.53 7.59 8.63
N SER A 111 -3.53 7.94 7.33
CA SER A 111 -4.75 8.33 6.59
C SER A 111 -5.77 7.19 6.50
N ILE A 112 -5.33 5.93 6.49
CA ILE A 112 -6.21 4.76 6.47
C ILE A 112 -6.88 4.59 7.85
N GLU A 113 -6.10 4.70 8.92
CA GLU A 113 -6.63 4.65 10.29
C GLU A 113 -7.60 5.81 10.57
N ASP A 114 -7.25 7.03 10.16
CA ASP A 114 -8.09 8.23 10.20
C ASP A 114 -9.42 8.02 9.45
N SER A 115 -9.35 7.46 8.24
CA SER A 115 -10.55 7.13 7.46
C SER A 115 -11.46 6.11 8.16
N THR A 116 -10.87 5.23 8.96
CA THR A 116 -11.63 4.23 9.73
C THR A 116 -12.37 4.86 10.90
N ARG A 117 -11.73 5.82 11.57
CA ARG A 117 -12.29 6.55 12.70
C ARG A 117 -13.39 7.53 12.28
N ASP A 118 -13.12 8.34 11.26
CA ASP A 118 -13.87 9.57 11.02
C ASP A 118 -14.66 9.57 9.71
N SER A 119 -14.44 8.60 8.81
CA SER A 119 -15.15 8.52 7.51
C SER A 119 -16.20 7.40 7.43
N GLY A 120 -16.47 6.69 8.52
CA GLY A 120 -17.45 5.58 8.54
C GLY A 120 -17.10 4.38 7.66
N ARG A 121 -15.82 4.29 7.25
CA ARG A 121 -15.27 3.16 6.50
C ARG A 121 -14.58 2.20 7.45
N ARG A 122 -14.50 0.92 7.10
CA ARG A 122 -13.67 -0.05 7.82
C ARG A 122 -12.72 -0.66 6.81
N ILE A 123 -11.43 -0.65 7.10
CA ILE A 123 -10.46 -1.34 6.25
C ILE A 123 -10.13 -2.65 6.95
N LEU A 124 -10.44 -3.76 6.27
CA LEU A 124 -10.19 -5.12 6.75
C LEU A 124 -9.01 -5.69 5.98
N GLN A 125 -7.91 -5.99 6.67
CA GLN A 125 -6.78 -6.67 6.04
C GLN A 125 -7.04 -8.19 6.01
N LEU A 126 -7.01 -8.79 4.82
CA LEU A 126 -7.13 -10.23 4.66
C LEU A 126 -5.77 -10.78 4.22
N LEU A 127 -5.02 -11.34 5.18
CA LEU A 127 -3.66 -11.84 4.98
C LEU A 127 -3.67 -13.24 4.34
N THR A 128 -3.09 -13.37 3.16
CA THR A 128 -2.79 -14.66 2.52
C THR A 128 -1.47 -15.23 3.04
N GLU A 129 -1.58 -16.25 3.88
CA GLU A 129 -0.62 -17.27 4.37
C GLU A 129 0.85 -16.99 4.75
N GLN A 130 1.55 -15.91 4.37
CA GLN A 130 2.89 -15.62 4.94
C GLN A 130 3.16 -14.11 5.13
N LEU A 131 3.41 -13.73 6.38
CA LEU A 131 4.18 -12.54 6.76
C LEU A 131 5.59 -13.03 7.11
N GLN A 132 6.63 -12.62 6.35
CA GLN A 132 8.02 -12.87 6.77
C GLN A 132 8.39 -11.94 7.93
N GLU A 133 9.30 -12.41 8.80
CA GLU A 133 9.60 -11.94 10.18
C GLU A 133 10.16 -10.50 10.33
N GLY A 134 9.86 -9.58 9.41
CA GLY A 134 10.06 -8.13 9.59
C GLY A 134 8.84 -7.37 10.13
N ILE A 135 7.66 -8.03 10.16
CA ILE A 135 6.35 -7.40 10.43
C ILE A 135 5.76 -7.95 11.75
N ARG A 136 6.57 -7.95 12.82
CA ARG A 136 6.11 -8.28 14.18
C ARG A 136 6.45 -7.13 15.13
N ALA A 137 5.64 -6.10 15.09
CA ALA A 137 5.46 -5.21 16.23
C ALA A 137 3.98 -4.83 16.34
N CYS A 138 3.42 -5.09 17.53
CA CYS A 138 2.17 -4.52 18.06
C CYS A 138 0.83 -5.15 17.61
N THR A 139 0.42 -6.21 18.32
CA THR A 139 -0.96 -6.69 18.37
C THR A 139 -1.77 -5.91 19.41
N GLY A 140 -2.72 -5.09 18.97
CA GLY A 140 -3.74 -4.40 19.79
C GLY A 140 -5.10 -4.38 19.07
N PRO A 141 -6.23 -4.27 19.79
CA PRO A 141 -7.54 -4.59 19.24
C PRO A 141 -8.14 -3.43 18.44
N SER A 142 -8.67 -3.77 17.26
CA SER A 142 -9.55 -3.03 16.32
C SER A 142 -8.89 -2.36 15.10
N ASP A 143 -9.27 -2.87 13.93
CA ASP A 143 -9.09 -2.39 12.54
C ASP A 143 -7.63 -2.22 12.03
N TYR A 144 -7.03 -3.33 11.58
CA TYR A 144 -5.59 -3.44 11.24
C TYR A 144 -5.19 -2.84 9.87
N ILE A 145 -4.08 -2.06 9.87
CA ILE A 145 -3.00 -2.07 8.85
C ILE A 145 -1.65 -1.85 9.55
N PHE A 146 -0.67 -2.74 9.35
CA PHE A 146 0.76 -2.38 9.46
C PHE A 146 1.61 -3.15 8.43
N TRP A 147 2.63 -2.50 7.87
CA TRP A 147 3.62 -3.06 6.93
C TRP A 147 4.96 -3.29 7.61
#